data_AF-A0A7V5U0H4-F1
#
_entry.id   AF-A0A7V5U0H4-F1
#
_cell.length_a   1.000
_cell.length_b   1.000
_cell.length_c   1.000
_cell.angle_alpha   90.00
_cell.angle_beta   90.00
_cell.angle_gamma   90.00
#
_symmetry.space_group_name_H-M   'P 1'
#
loop_
_entity.id
_entity.type
_entity.pdbx_description
1 polymer ?
#
loop_
_entity_poly.entity_id
_entity_poly.type
_entity_poly.pdbx_seq_one_letter_code
_entity_poly.pdbx_strand_id
1 'polypeptide(L)'
;MPYKLDREKIKNSVVEKIEEISGQNVFDCFQCGICSSGCPVTDYMDIAPNQVLRLVQFGFVDEVLNSKTIWICSTCLQCSTRCPKGIDIAKVMEALRTINLRQREGRLEPEQIKDKDLKELPQIALVSAFRKLTG
;
A
#
# COMPACT_ATOMS: atom_id res chain seq x y z
N MET A 1 10.56 -11.71 -21.43
CA MET A 1 9.97 -10.57 -20.71
C MET A 1 8.85 -11.14 -19.84
N PRO A 2 8.96 -11.15 -18.49
CA PRO A 2 8.03 -11.90 -17.64
C PRO A 2 6.63 -11.27 -17.53
N TYR A 3 6.49 -9.99 -17.89
CA TYR A 3 5.23 -9.24 -17.77
C TYR A 3 4.42 -9.28 -19.08
N LYS A 4 3.25 -9.92 -19.03
CA LYS A 4 2.25 -9.85 -20.12
C LYS A 4 1.25 -8.75 -19.79
N LEU A 5 1.26 -7.68 -20.58
CA LEU A 5 0.32 -6.58 -20.42
C LEU A 5 -1.05 -7.00 -20.96
N ASP A 6 -2.07 -6.73 -20.16
CA ASP A 6 -3.47 -6.99 -20.50
C ASP A 6 -4.29 -5.74 -20.16
N ARG A 7 -5.22 -5.37 -21.03
CA ARG A 7 -6.11 -4.23 -20.80
C ARG A 7 -7.00 -4.45 -19.57
N GLU A 8 -7.39 -5.69 -19.28
CA GLU A 8 -8.21 -6.02 -18.12
C GLU A 8 -7.46 -5.86 -16.79
N LYS A 9 -6.12 -5.96 -16.82
CA LYS A 9 -5.28 -5.76 -15.63
C LYS A 9 -5.00 -4.29 -15.35
N ILE A 10 -4.93 -3.48 -16.40
CA ILE A 10 -4.69 -2.03 -16.30
C ILE A 10 -6.01 -1.38 -15.85
N LYS A 11 -5.98 -0.67 -14.71
CA LYS A 11 -7.19 -0.15 -14.01
C LYS A 11 -8.14 -1.25 -13.54
N ASN A 12 -7.64 -2.15 -12.71
CA ASN A 12 -8.48 -3.08 -11.97
C ASN A 12 -9.01 -2.43 -10.67
N SER A 13 -9.94 -3.11 -10.01
CA SER A 13 -10.56 -2.66 -8.76
C SER A 13 -9.56 -2.38 -7.63
N VAL A 14 -8.38 -3.00 -7.65
CA VAL A 14 -7.33 -2.77 -6.65
C VAL A 14 -6.64 -1.43 -6.91
N VAL A 15 -6.35 -1.10 -8.17
CA VAL A 15 -5.77 0.20 -8.55
C VAL A 15 -6.72 1.34 -8.17
N GLU A 16 -8.02 1.20 -8.46
CA GLU A 16 -9.04 2.18 -8.07
C GLU A 16 -9.05 2.41 -6.55
N LYS A 17 -8.94 1.33 -5.77
CA LYS A 17 -8.87 1.40 -4.31
C LYS A 17 -7.59 2.07 -3.81
N ILE A 18 -6.46 1.92 -4.52
CA ILE A 18 -5.22 2.64 -4.21
C ILE A 18 -5.44 4.15 -4.43
N GLU A 19 -6.05 4.54 -5.55
CA GLU A 19 -6.33 5.94 -5.87
C GLU A 19 -7.33 6.54 -4.86
N GLU A 20 -8.35 5.78 -4.46
CA GLU A 20 -9.33 6.17 -3.43
C GLU A 20 -8.66 6.42 -2.07
N ILE A 21 -7.85 5.47 -1.57
CA ILE A 21 -7.23 5.58 -0.24
C ILE A 21 -6.14 6.67 -0.22
N SER A 22 -5.34 6.77 -1.30
CA SER A 22 -4.23 7.74 -1.37
C SER A 22 -4.70 9.14 -1.78
N GLY A 23 -5.85 9.25 -2.45
CA GLY A 23 -6.30 10.46 -3.13
C GLY A 23 -5.37 10.89 -4.26
N GLN A 24 -4.55 9.98 -4.81
CA GLN A 24 -3.57 10.26 -5.86
C GLN A 24 -3.93 9.51 -7.14
N ASN A 25 -3.83 10.19 -8.29
CA ASN A 25 -3.90 9.53 -9.59
C ASN A 25 -2.52 8.96 -9.96
N VAL A 26 -2.39 7.64 -9.96
CA VAL A 26 -1.09 6.99 -10.22
C VAL A 26 -0.69 7.07 -11.70
N PHE A 27 -1.64 7.31 -12.60
CA PHE A 27 -1.40 7.44 -14.04
C PHE A 27 -0.76 8.77 -14.44
N ASP A 28 -0.74 9.76 -13.54
CA ASP A 28 0.02 11.00 -13.77
C ASP A 28 1.53 10.77 -13.75
N CYS A 29 2.00 9.63 -13.24
CA CYS A 29 3.41 9.30 -13.18
C CYS A 29 3.96 8.96 -14.57
N PHE A 30 4.92 9.77 -15.01
CA PHE A 30 5.64 9.65 -16.28
C PHE A 30 7.06 9.06 -16.12
N GLN A 31 7.34 8.42 -14.98
CA GLN A 31 8.55 7.62 -14.75
C GLN A 31 9.89 8.40 -14.80
N CYS A 32 9.93 9.64 -14.30
CA CYS A 32 11.18 10.42 -14.24
C CYS A 32 12.25 9.90 -13.24
N GLY A 33 11.89 9.06 -12.27
CA GLY A 33 12.83 8.45 -11.33
C GLY A 33 13.29 9.31 -10.14
N ILE A 34 12.92 10.60 -10.07
CA ILE A 34 13.32 11.52 -8.98
C ILE A 34 13.00 10.98 -7.58
N CYS A 35 11.86 10.31 -7.43
CA CYS A 35 11.46 9.70 -6.16
C CYS A 35 12.42 8.60 -5.70
N SER A 36 13.00 7.84 -6.64
CA SER A 36 13.89 6.73 -6.34
C SER A 36 15.31 7.22 -6.09
N SER A 37 15.79 8.17 -6.89
CA SER A 37 17.10 8.80 -6.68
C SER A 37 17.17 9.63 -5.39
N GLY A 38 16.04 10.20 -4.96
CA GLY A 38 15.94 11.00 -3.74
C GLY A 38 15.66 10.20 -2.48
N CYS A 39 15.32 8.91 -2.58
CA CYS A 39 14.92 8.12 -1.43
C CYS A 39 16.15 7.60 -0.66
N PRO A 40 16.29 7.90 0.65
CA PRO A 40 17.49 7.58 1.43
C PRO A 40 17.63 6.08 1.74
N VAL A 41 16.58 5.30 1.52
CA VAL A 41 16.52 3.86 1.83
C VAL A 41 16.32 3.00 0.57
N THR A 42 16.48 3.57 -0.62
CA THR A 42 16.28 2.84 -1.89
C THR A 42 17.16 1.60 -1.99
N ASP A 43 18.40 1.67 -1.51
CA ASP A 43 19.34 0.54 -1.56
C ASP A 43 18.89 -0.67 -0.74
N TYR A 44 17.97 -0.48 0.21
CA TYR A 44 17.39 -1.55 1.00
C TYR A 44 16.07 -2.06 0.42
N MET A 45 15.49 -1.38 -0.56
CA MET A 45 14.21 -1.75 -1.18
C MET A 45 14.41 -2.78 -2.30
N ASP A 46 13.53 -3.78 -2.36
CA ASP A 46 13.52 -4.76 -3.47
C ASP A 46 12.98 -4.13 -4.78
N ILE A 47 12.11 -3.13 -4.65
CA ILE A 47 11.46 -2.39 -5.74
C ILE A 47 11.57 -0.89 -5.44
N ALA A 48 12.11 -0.10 -6.36
CA ALA A 48 12.26 1.34 -6.14
C ALA A 48 10.90 2.09 -6.24
N PRO A 49 10.75 3.27 -5.61
CA PRO A 49 9.48 4.02 -5.60
C PRO A 49 8.85 4.29 -6.97
N ASN A 50 9.65 4.61 -8.00
CA ASN A 50 9.12 4.81 -9.36
C ASN A 50 8.61 3.50 -9.99
N GLN A 51 9.31 2.40 -9.71
CA GLN A 51 8.94 1.06 -10.18
C GLN A 51 7.65 0.59 -9.49
N VAL A 52 7.46 0.91 -8.20
CA VAL A 52 6.18 0.68 -7.51
C VAL A 52 5.03 1.35 -8.26
N LEU A 53 5.16 2.65 -8.57
CA LEU A 53 4.12 3.34 -9.36
C LEU A 53 3.90 2.68 -10.73
N ARG A 54 4.97 2.21 -11.37
CA ARG A 54 4.86 1.55 -12.68
C ARG A 54 4.11 0.21 -12.60
N LEU A 55 4.41 -0.60 -11.59
CA LEU A 55 3.74 -1.88 -11.37
C LEU A 55 2.26 -1.66 -11.05
N VAL A 56 1.94 -0.66 -10.22
CA VAL A 56 0.56 -0.28 -9.92
C VAL A 56 -0.18 0.19 -11.18
N GLN A 57 0.42 1.05 -12.01
CA GLN A 57 -0.16 1.46 -13.30
C GLN A 57 -0.51 0.28 -14.21
N PHE A 58 0.29 -0.78 -14.15
CA PHE A 58 0.11 -1.99 -14.94
C PHE A 58 -0.74 -3.07 -14.26
N GLY A 59 -1.24 -2.81 -13.05
CA GLY A 59 -2.07 -3.76 -12.31
C GLY A 59 -1.31 -4.91 -11.67
N PHE A 60 0.03 -4.89 -11.66
CA PHE A 60 0.87 -5.88 -10.97
C PHE A 60 1.00 -5.55 -9.47
N VAL A 61 -0.14 -5.27 -8.83
CA VAL A 61 -0.19 -4.82 -7.44
C VAL A 61 0.27 -5.92 -6.48
N ASP A 62 -0.04 -7.19 -6.77
CA ASP A 62 0.34 -8.32 -5.91
C ASP A 62 1.86 -8.45 -5.72
N GLU A 63 2.65 -8.12 -6.75
CA GLU A 63 4.11 -8.11 -6.65
C GLU A 63 4.59 -7.02 -5.68
N VAL A 64 3.97 -5.85 -5.74
CA VAL A 64 4.26 -4.75 -4.81
C VAL A 64 3.86 -5.12 -3.39
N LEU A 65 2.68 -5.74 -3.20
CA LEU A 65 2.19 -6.14 -1.88
C LEU A 65 3.04 -7.24 -1.23
N ASN A 66 3.68 -8.10 -2.04
CA ASN A 66 4.59 -9.13 -1.56
C ASN A 66 6.04 -8.65 -1.39
N SER A 67 6.36 -7.43 -1.81
CA SER A 67 7.70 -6.85 -1.67
C SER A 67 7.96 -6.33 -0.25
N LYS A 68 9.24 -6.23 0.15
CA LYS A 68 9.60 -5.55 1.40
C LYS A 68 9.50 -4.03 1.29
N THR A 69 9.51 -3.49 0.07
CA THR A 69 9.56 -2.05 -0.21
C THR A 69 8.49 -1.26 0.54
N ILE A 70 7.24 -1.76 0.58
CA ILE A 70 6.16 -1.05 1.27
C ILE A 70 6.47 -0.88 2.76
N TRP A 71 7.14 -1.85 3.39
CA TRP A 71 7.50 -1.83 4.81
C TRP A 71 8.82 -1.11 5.09
N ILE A 72 9.74 -1.07 4.12
CA ILE A 72 11.01 -0.35 4.22
C ILE A 72 10.83 1.16 4.04
N CYS A 73 9.82 1.58 3.27
CA CYS A 73 9.48 2.99 3.13
C CYS A 73 9.29 3.65 4.50
N SER A 74 10.09 4.66 4.80
CA SER A 74 10.04 5.39 6.06
C SER A 74 8.99 6.51 6.10
N THR A 75 8.21 6.68 5.02
CA THR A 75 7.22 7.77 4.88
C THR A 75 7.86 9.15 5.14
N CYS A 76 9.12 9.33 4.75
CA CYS A 76 9.88 10.57 4.98
C CYS A 76 9.48 11.74 4.05
N LEU A 77 8.52 11.52 3.14
CA LEU A 77 7.92 12.51 2.22
C LEU A 77 8.84 13.15 1.16
N GLN A 78 10.14 12.82 1.14
CA GLN A 78 11.09 13.39 0.17
C GLN A 78 10.70 13.15 -1.29
N CYS A 79 10.13 11.98 -1.60
CA CYS A 79 9.64 11.66 -2.93
C CYS A 79 8.42 12.51 -3.31
N SER A 80 7.51 12.76 -2.36
CA SER A 80 6.30 13.55 -2.55
C SER A 80 6.61 15.02 -2.78
N THR A 81 7.54 15.60 -2.01
CA THR A 81 7.89 17.03 -2.13
C THR A 81 8.63 17.37 -3.43
N ARG A 82 9.34 16.40 -4.01
CA ARG A 82 10.15 16.58 -5.22
C ARG A 82 9.45 16.13 -6.51
N CYS A 83 8.25 15.57 -6.43
CA CYS A 83 7.58 15.05 -7.61
C CYS A 83 7.12 16.21 -8.52
N PRO A 84 7.62 16.32 -9.77
CA PRO A 84 7.24 17.41 -10.67
C PRO A 84 5.79 17.31 -11.17
N LYS A 85 5.15 16.15 -10.95
CA LYS A 85 3.72 15.92 -11.21
C LYS A 85 2.83 16.10 -9.98
N GLY A 86 3.41 16.42 -8.83
CA GLY A 86 2.66 16.62 -7.59
C GLY A 86 2.07 15.34 -6.98
N ILE A 87 2.53 14.16 -7.39
CA ILE A 87 2.06 12.89 -6.83
C ILE A 87 2.64 12.72 -5.44
N ASP A 88 1.77 12.53 -4.45
CA ASP A 88 2.17 12.16 -3.09
C ASP A 88 2.47 10.66 -3.01
N ILE A 89 3.69 10.27 -3.42
CA ILE A 89 4.12 8.87 -3.45
C ILE A 89 4.07 8.24 -2.05
N ALA A 90 4.33 9.01 -0.99
CA ALA A 90 4.22 8.52 0.38
C ALA A 90 2.78 8.05 0.70
N LYS A 91 1.75 8.80 0.29
CA LYS A 91 0.35 8.36 0.44
C LYS A 91 0.03 7.10 -0.37
N VAL A 92 0.62 6.95 -1.56
CA VAL A 92 0.46 5.71 -2.35
C VAL A 92 1.07 4.52 -1.61
N MET A 93 2.24 4.69 -0.98
CA MET A 93 2.87 3.65 -0.17
C MET A 93 2.01 3.27 1.06
N GLU A 94 1.41 4.25 1.75
CA GLU A 94 0.47 3.97 2.86
C GLU A 94 -0.80 3.26 2.39
N ALA A 95 -1.32 3.62 1.22
CA ALA A 95 -2.49 2.94 0.63
C ALA A 95 -2.18 1.47 0.36
N LEU A 96 -1.00 1.17 -0.19
CA LEU A 96 -0.54 -0.20 -0.41
C LEU A 96 -0.43 -0.99 0.90
N ARG A 97 0.15 -0.40 1.97
CA ARG A 97 0.17 -1.04 3.30
C ARG A 97 -1.21 -1.29 3.84
N THR A 98 -2.11 -0.32 3.70
CA THR A 98 -3.50 -0.43 4.18
C THR A 98 -4.22 -1.58 3.47
N ILE A 99 -4.05 -1.71 2.15
CA ILE A 99 -4.60 -2.81 1.38
C ILE A 99 -3.99 -4.14 1.82
N ASN A 100 -2.67 -4.22 1.98
CA ASN A 100 -1.99 -5.43 2.45
C ASN A 100 -2.52 -5.88 3.82
N LEU A 101 -2.63 -4.95 4.77
CA LEU A 101 -3.13 -5.25 6.12
C LEU A 101 -4.58 -5.73 6.11
N ARG A 102 -5.43 -5.13 5.27
CA ARG A 102 -6.85 -5.53 5.14
C ARG A 102 -7.05 -6.86 4.42
N GLN A 103 -6.07 -7.33 3.65
CA GLN A 103 -6.12 -8.64 2.97
C GLN A 103 -5.66 -9.81 3.85
N ARG A 104 -5.03 -9.56 5.00
CA ARG A 104 -4.50 -10.63 5.86
C ARG A 104 -5.62 -11.51 6.44
N GLU A 105 -5.34 -12.81 6.47
CA GLU A 105 -6.17 -13.81 7.14
C GLU A 105 -6.22 -13.55 8.66
N GLY A 106 -7.33 -13.93 9.30
CA GLY A 106 -7.59 -13.64 10.72
C GLY A 106 -8.45 -12.39 10.93
N ARG A 107 -9.38 -12.12 10.00
CA ARG A 107 -10.40 -11.09 10.22
C ARG A 107 -11.24 -11.44 11.44
N LEU A 108 -11.37 -10.49 12.35
CA LEU A 108 -12.27 -10.57 13.47
C LEU A 108 -13.55 -9.86 13.08
N GLU A 109 -14.64 -10.62 12.99
CA GLU A 109 -15.98 -10.03 13.00
C GLU A 109 -16.35 -9.77 14.47
N PRO A 110 -16.72 -8.52 14.85
CA PRO A 110 -17.08 -8.20 16.23
C PRO A 110 -18.16 -9.13 16.79
N GLU A 111 -19.06 -9.59 15.93
CA GLU A 111 -20.16 -10.50 16.26
C GLU A 111 -19.69 -11.91 16.64
N GLN A 112 -18.48 -12.30 16.25
CA GLN A 112 -17.91 -13.62 16.54
C GLN A 112 -17.18 -13.68 17.89
N ILE A 113 -17.01 -12.53 18.58
CA ILE A 113 -16.37 -12.50 19.89
C ILE A 113 -17.36 -13.02 20.95
N LYS A 114 -16.95 -14.03 21.70
CA LYS A 114 -17.80 -14.61 22.75
C LYS A 114 -17.92 -13.64 23.92
N ASP A 115 -19.09 -13.64 24.57
CA ASP A 115 -19.34 -12.85 25.78
C ASP A 115 -18.32 -13.09 26.90
N LYS A 116 -17.78 -14.31 26.96
CA LYS A 116 -16.71 -14.66 27.91
C LYS A 116 -15.43 -13.86 27.62
N ASP A 117 -15.02 -13.82 26.35
CA ASP A 117 -13.81 -13.14 25.91
C ASP A 117 -13.93 -11.62 26.09
N LEU A 118 -15.13 -11.05 25.87
CA LEU A 118 -15.42 -9.63 26.15
C LEU A 118 -15.24 -9.24 27.63
N LYS A 119 -15.50 -10.17 28.55
CA LYS A 119 -15.37 -9.93 30.00
C LYS A 119 -13.95 -10.13 30.51
N GLU A 120 -13.19 -11.03 29.88
CA GLU A 120 -11.82 -11.38 30.29
C GLU A 120 -10.76 -10.48 29.65
N LEU A 121 -10.98 -10.03 28.40
CA LEU A 121 -9.99 -9.25 27.66
C LEU A 121 -10.01 -7.76 28.07
N PRO A 122 -8.84 -7.13 28.25
CA PRO A 122 -8.74 -5.69 28.42
C PRO A 122 -9.30 -4.94 27.20
N GLN A 123 -10.00 -3.80 27.40
CA GLN A 123 -10.48 -2.99 26.26
C GLN A 123 -9.37 -2.63 25.28
N ILE A 124 -8.15 -2.38 25.76
CA ILE A 124 -7.02 -2.05 24.88
C ILE A 124 -6.66 -3.19 23.93
N ALA A 125 -6.81 -4.45 24.35
CA ALA A 125 -6.60 -5.61 23.50
C ALA A 125 -7.64 -5.64 22.37
N LEU A 126 -8.92 -5.46 22.70
CA LEU A 126 -10.03 -5.42 21.75
C LEU A 126 -9.87 -4.27 20.73
N VAL A 127 -9.60 -3.05 21.19
CA VAL A 127 -9.39 -1.89 20.30
C VAL A 127 -8.19 -2.11 19.38
N SER A 128 -7.10 -2.67 19.89
CA SER A 128 -5.91 -2.96 19.09
C SER A 128 -6.14 -4.05 18.05
N ALA A 129 -6.92 -5.07 18.42
CA ALA A 129 -7.30 -6.17 17.54
C ALA A 129 -8.22 -5.66 16.44
N PHE A 130 -9.29 -4.93 16.78
CA PHE A 130 -10.21 -4.36 15.79
C PHE A 130 -9.46 -3.47 14.79
N ARG A 131 -8.64 -2.53 15.27
CA ARG A 131 -7.87 -1.66 14.37
C ARG A 131 -7.01 -2.41 13.35
N LYS A 132 -6.59 -3.65 13.65
CA LYS A 132 -5.72 -4.46 12.79
C LYS A 132 -6.46 -5.55 12.01
N LEU A 133 -7.56 -6.06 12.57
CA LEU A 133 -8.18 -7.32 12.15
C LEU A 133 -9.66 -7.16 11.77
N THR A 134 -10.30 -6.00 11.98
CA THR A 134 -11.63 -5.74 11.40
C THR A 134 -11.48 -5.02 10.06
N GLY A 135 -12.23 -5.43 9.03
CA GLY A 135 -12.23 -4.76 7.73
C GLY A 135 -13.05 -5.44 6.65
#